data_AF-A0A2N5GYS2-F1
#
_entry.id   AF-A0A2N5GYS2-F1
#
_cell.length_a   1.000
_cell.length_b   1.000
_cell.length_c   1.000
_cell.angle_alpha   90.00
_cell.angle_beta   90.00
_cell.angle_gamma   90.00
#
_symmetry.space_group_name_H-M   'P 1'
#
loop_
_entity.id
_entity.type
_entity.pdbx_description
1 polymer ?
#
loop_
_entity_poly.entity_id
_entity_poly.type
_entity_poly.pdbx_seq_one_letter_code
_entity_poly.pdbx_strand_id
1 'polypeptide(L)'
;MIVIKVRNYYYLIVGVLAILFAVTHAWNGQSVVLPTLDIKAMPMDTRTVFTYVWHIITAENLVFGIAFIYMSFQSEQLKIRIAAWIIAAILIVRLIVILGVTALLDVSALTDTIVDSIAIVIYVALIILGTTMNKK
;
A
#
# COMPACT_ATOMS: atom_id res chain seq x y z
N MET A 1 32.64 8.27 10.82
CA MET A 1 31.97 7.71 9.62
C MET A 1 30.94 6.68 10.10
N ILE A 2 29.65 6.99 10.03
CA ILE A 2 28.59 6.03 10.39
C ILE A 2 28.43 5.08 9.21
N VAL A 3 28.82 3.81 9.38
CA VAL A 3 28.57 2.78 8.36
C VAL A 3 27.09 2.41 8.44
N ILE A 4 26.29 2.91 7.49
CA ILE A 4 24.88 2.52 7.36
C ILE A 4 24.86 1.11 6.76
N LYS A 5 24.60 0.12 7.61
CA LYS A 5 24.48 -1.29 7.21
C LYS A 5 23.00 -1.67 7.09
N VAL A 6 22.59 -2.16 5.93
CA VAL A 6 21.25 -2.77 5.76
C VAL A 6 21.19 -4.03 6.63
N ARG A 7 20.23 -4.06 7.56
CA ARG A 7 20.01 -5.17 8.50
C ARG A 7 18.89 -6.09 8.03
N ASN A 8 17.91 -5.57 7.30
CA ASN A 8 16.81 -6.37 6.78
C ASN A 8 16.50 -6.01 5.31
N TYR A 9 17.03 -6.82 4.38
CA TYR A 9 16.81 -6.63 2.95
C TYR A 9 15.35 -6.80 2.52
N TYR A 10 14.54 -7.58 3.25
CA TYR A 10 13.11 -7.71 2.95
C TYR A 10 12.41 -6.39 3.16
N TYR A 11 12.66 -5.71 4.28
CA TYR A 11 12.08 -4.39 4.52
C TYR A 11 12.62 -3.32 3.57
N LEU A 12 13.87 -3.43 3.13
CA LEU A 12 14.35 -2.53 2.08
C LEU A 12 13.58 -2.72 0.77
N ILE A 13 13.42 -3.97 0.32
CA ILE A 13 12.69 -4.32 -0.91
C ILE A 13 11.22 -3.91 -0.79
N VAL A 14 10.55 -4.29 0.30
CA VAL A 14 9.17 -3.90 0.63
C VAL A 14 9.06 -2.38 0.60
N GLY A 15 10.00 -1.67 1.21
CA GLY A 15 10.04 -0.21 1.21
C GLY A 15 10.04 0.40 -0.18
N VAL A 16 10.92 -0.09 -1.07
CA VAL A 16 10.97 0.36 -2.47
C VAL A 16 9.69 0.00 -3.23
N LEU A 17 9.19 -1.22 -3.07
CA LEU A 17 7.96 -1.68 -3.71
C LEU A 17 6.76 -0.82 -3.29
N ALA A 18 6.65 -0.41 -2.03
CA ALA A 18 5.57 0.46 -1.57
C ALA A 18 5.61 1.82 -2.24
N ILE A 19 6.79 2.40 -2.41
CA ILE A 19 6.96 3.69 -3.11
C ILE A 19 6.54 3.52 -4.57
N LEU A 20 6.96 2.43 -5.22
CA LEU A 20 6.52 2.12 -6.59
C LEU A 20 5.00 1.97 -6.66
N PHE A 21 4.38 1.25 -5.72
CA PHE A 21 2.92 1.10 -5.65
C PHE A 21 2.20 2.42 -5.39
N ALA A 22 2.76 3.33 -4.60
CA ALA A 22 2.21 4.67 -4.44
C ALA A 22 2.20 5.42 -5.78
N VAL A 23 3.33 5.41 -6.50
CA VAL A 23 3.45 6.08 -7.81
C VAL A 23 2.50 5.46 -8.83
N THR A 24 2.45 4.13 -8.94
CA THR A 24 1.59 3.45 -9.91
C THR A 24 0.11 3.62 -9.57
N HIS A 25 -0.26 3.65 -8.30
CA HIS A 25 -1.64 3.92 -7.87
C HIS A 25 -2.05 5.37 -8.22
N ALA A 26 -1.21 6.36 -7.92
CA ALA A 26 -1.47 7.74 -8.32
C ALA A 26 -1.61 7.90 -9.84
N TRP A 27 -0.69 7.26 -10.58
CA TRP A 27 -0.71 7.25 -12.04
C TRP A 27 -1.97 6.60 -12.60
N ASN A 28 -2.39 5.45 -12.08
CA ASN A 28 -3.61 4.77 -12.50
C ASN A 28 -4.85 5.65 -12.32
N GLY A 29 -4.93 6.35 -11.18
CA GLY A 29 -6.00 7.31 -10.92
C GLY A 29 -6.06 8.39 -11.97
N GLN A 30 -4.91 9.01 -12.27
CA GLN A 30 -4.84 10.13 -13.19
C GLN A 30 -5.05 9.74 -14.66
N SER A 31 -4.56 8.57 -15.06
CA SER A 31 -4.51 8.16 -16.47
C SER A 31 -5.63 7.23 -16.90
N VAL A 32 -6.28 6.51 -15.97
CA VAL A 32 -7.32 5.51 -16.27
C VAL A 32 -8.63 5.84 -15.58
N VAL A 33 -8.63 6.04 -14.25
CA VAL A 33 -9.88 6.17 -13.48
C VAL A 33 -10.52 7.55 -13.63
N LEU A 34 -9.75 8.63 -13.47
CA LEU A 34 -10.28 9.98 -13.61
C LEU A 34 -10.89 10.22 -15.02
N PRO A 35 -10.26 9.79 -16.13
CA PRO A 35 -10.85 9.95 -17.46
C PRO A 35 -12.17 9.20 -17.71
N THR A 36 -12.46 8.11 -17.01
CA THR A 36 -13.75 7.39 -17.14
C THR A 36 -14.88 8.06 -16.37
N LEU A 37 -14.55 8.98 -15.47
CA LEU A 37 -15.51 9.80 -14.75
C LEU A 37 -15.80 11.08 -15.56
N ASP A 38 -17.07 11.49 -15.63
CA ASP A 38 -17.42 12.84 -16.13
C ASP A 38 -17.11 13.89 -15.04
N ILE A 39 -15.81 14.10 -14.80
CA ILE A 39 -15.29 14.99 -13.76
C ILE A 39 -15.77 16.43 -13.96
N LYS A 40 -16.08 16.82 -15.20
CA LYS A 40 -16.57 18.17 -15.51
C LYS A 40 -18.03 18.35 -15.14
N ALA A 41 -18.84 17.29 -15.22
CA ALA A 41 -20.22 17.30 -14.75
C ALA A 41 -20.35 17.01 -13.25
N MET A 42 -19.31 16.46 -12.61
CA MET A 42 -19.33 16.13 -11.19
C MET A 42 -19.38 17.38 -10.29
N PRO A 43 -20.29 17.42 -9.30
CA PRO A 43 -20.29 18.45 -8.27
C PRO A 43 -18.92 18.60 -7.58
N MET A 44 -18.52 19.84 -7.29
CA MET A 44 -17.17 20.13 -6.79
C MET A 44 -16.88 19.47 -5.43
N ASP A 45 -17.89 19.37 -4.58
CA ASP A 45 -17.83 18.63 -3.31
C ASP A 45 -17.54 17.14 -3.53
N THR A 46 -18.28 16.49 -4.43
CA THR A 46 -18.08 15.07 -4.78
C THR A 46 -16.70 14.83 -5.38
N ARG A 47 -16.26 15.72 -6.27
CA ARG A 47 -14.92 15.65 -6.88
C ARG A 47 -13.82 15.81 -5.82
N THR A 48 -14.03 16.69 -4.84
CA THR A 48 -13.09 16.88 -3.73
C THR A 48 -12.96 15.61 -2.90
N VAL A 49 -14.09 14.98 -2.54
CA VAL A 49 -14.11 13.71 -1.81
C VAL A 49 -13.39 12.61 -2.56
N PHE A 50 -13.75 12.41 -3.83
CA PHE A 50 -13.10 11.41 -4.67
C PHE A 50 -11.58 11.63 -4.73
N THR A 51 -11.15 12.87 -4.95
CA THR A 51 -9.74 13.21 -5.09
C THR A 51 -8.95 12.89 -3.82
N TYR A 52 -9.41 13.31 -2.64
CA TYR A 52 -8.65 13.02 -1.42
C TYR A 52 -8.71 11.53 -1.05
N VAL A 53 -9.85 10.84 -1.23
CA VAL A 53 -9.96 9.40 -0.95
C VAL A 53 -8.98 8.61 -1.81
N TRP A 54 -8.86 8.98 -3.09
CA TRP A 54 -7.88 8.39 -4.00
C TRP A 54 -6.43 8.62 -3.54
N HIS A 55 -6.11 9.85 -3.13
CA HIS A 55 -4.73 10.20 -2.75
C HIS A 55 -4.35 9.73 -1.33
N ILE A 56 -5.30 9.45 -0.44
CA ILE A 56 -5.03 8.85 0.87
C ILE A 56 -4.31 7.49 0.69
N ILE A 57 -4.81 6.63 -0.19
CA ILE A 57 -4.19 5.31 -0.45
C ILE A 57 -2.75 5.46 -0.95
N THR A 58 -2.52 6.43 -1.84
CA THR A 58 -1.21 6.80 -2.37
C THR A 58 -0.27 7.24 -1.24
N ALA A 59 -0.71 8.17 -0.41
CA ALA A 59 0.08 8.71 0.70
C ALA A 59 0.39 7.62 1.74
N GLU A 60 -0.57 6.77 2.07
CA GLU A 60 -0.39 5.64 2.97
C GLU A 60 0.69 4.67 2.45
N ASN A 61 0.65 4.30 1.16
CA ASN A 61 1.68 3.44 0.55
C ASN A 61 3.07 4.08 0.62
N LEU A 62 3.17 5.39 0.36
CA LEU A 62 4.43 6.12 0.45
C LEU A 62 4.98 6.13 1.88
N VAL A 63 4.12 6.40 2.87
CA VAL A 63 4.49 6.39 4.29
C VAL A 63 4.95 5.01 4.72
N PHE A 64 4.25 3.94 4.32
CA PHE A 64 4.69 2.57 4.58
C PHE A 64 6.04 2.28 3.94
N GLY A 65 6.26 2.75 2.71
CA GLY A 65 7.53 2.60 2.00
C GLY A 65 8.69 3.22 2.77
N ILE A 66 8.55 4.48 3.17
CA ILE A 66 9.54 5.21 3.98
C ILE A 66 9.78 4.49 5.31
N ALA A 67 8.71 4.05 5.98
CA ALA A 67 8.81 3.32 7.24
C ALA A 67 9.58 2.01 7.09
N PHE A 68 9.33 1.22 6.04
CA PHE A 68 10.05 -0.02 5.80
C PHE A 68 11.51 0.21 5.42
N ILE A 69 11.82 1.23 4.61
CA ILE A 69 13.21 1.62 4.34
C ILE A 69 13.91 1.98 5.66
N TYR A 70 13.29 2.81 6.51
CA TYR A 70 13.84 3.17 7.81
C TYR A 70 14.07 1.94 8.69
N MET A 71 13.07 1.07 8.83
CA MET A 71 13.16 -0.17 9.62
C MET A 71 14.22 -1.13 9.10
N SER A 72 14.57 -1.08 7.80
CA SER A 72 15.63 -1.93 7.23
C SER A 72 17.01 -1.67 7.83
N PHE A 73 17.22 -0.51 8.44
CA PHE A 73 18.48 -0.12 9.10
C PHE A 73 18.45 -0.24 10.62
N GLN A 74 17.29 -0.52 11.22
CA GLN A 74 17.10 -0.54 12.67
C GLN A 74 17.48 -1.88 13.30
N SER A 75 17.91 -1.83 14.56
CA SER A 75 18.33 -3.01 15.35
C SER A 75 17.22 -3.60 16.20
N GLU A 76 16.25 -2.78 16.61
CA GLU A 76 15.23 -3.14 17.60
C GLU A 76 14.11 -4.02 17.03
N GLN A 77 14.32 -5.33 17.06
CA GLN A 77 13.44 -6.32 16.44
C GLN A 77 11.98 -6.26 16.92
N LEU A 78 11.73 -5.99 18.20
CA LEU A 78 10.37 -5.95 18.74
C LEU A 78 9.57 -4.78 18.15
N LYS A 79 10.13 -3.57 18.15
CA LYS A 79 9.50 -2.37 17.59
C LYS A 79 9.23 -2.55 16.09
N ILE A 80 10.21 -3.10 15.38
CA ILE A 80 10.11 -3.38 13.95
C ILE A 80 8.98 -4.39 13.66
N ARG A 81 8.88 -5.49 14.44
CA ARG A 81 7.82 -6.48 14.27
C ARG A 81 6.44 -5.90 14.53
N ILE A 82 6.27 -5.13 15.61
CA ILE A 82 4.98 -4.49 15.92
C ILE A 82 4.55 -3.58 14.78
N ALA A 83 5.44 -2.70 14.31
CA ALA A 83 5.13 -1.80 13.20
C ALA A 83 4.80 -2.56 11.91
N ALA A 84 5.59 -3.60 11.56
CA ALA A 84 5.34 -4.43 10.39
C ALA A 84 3.97 -5.13 10.44
N TRP A 85 3.59 -5.68 11.61
CA TRP A 85 2.28 -6.32 11.79
C TRP A 85 1.11 -5.33 11.72
N ILE A 86 1.28 -4.12 12.27
CA ILE A 86 0.27 -3.06 12.15
C ILE A 86 0.07 -2.68 10.69
N ILE A 87 1.16 -2.46 9.93
CA ILE A 87 1.06 -2.13 8.51
C ILE A 87 0.42 -3.28 7.72
N ALA A 88 0.81 -4.53 7.99
CA ALA A 88 0.19 -5.71 7.37
C ALA A 88 -1.32 -5.78 7.66
N ALA A 89 -1.73 -5.52 8.90
CA ALA A 89 -3.15 -5.48 9.28
C ALA A 89 -3.92 -4.40 8.53
N ILE A 90 -3.37 -3.19 8.41
CA ILE A 90 -3.98 -2.09 7.63
C ILE A 90 -4.18 -2.50 6.17
N LEU A 91 -3.17 -3.14 5.56
CA LEU A 91 -3.26 -3.60 4.17
C LEU A 91 -4.31 -4.70 3.98
N ILE A 92 -4.42 -5.64 4.93
CA ILE A 92 -5.45 -6.68 4.89
C ILE A 92 -6.85 -6.07 5.02
N VAL A 93 -7.04 -5.16 5.98
CA VAL A 93 -8.32 -4.47 6.15
C VAL A 93 -8.67 -3.67 4.89
N ARG A 94 -7.70 -2.98 4.29
CA ARG A 94 -7.88 -2.28 3.01
C ARG A 94 -8.36 -3.25 1.92
N LEU A 95 -7.73 -4.41 1.78
CA LEU A 95 -8.14 -5.41 0.80
C LEU A 95 -9.58 -5.90 1.05
N ILE A 96 -9.95 -6.14 2.31
CA ILE A 96 -11.32 -6.52 2.69
C ILE A 96 -12.31 -5.43 2.30
N VAL A 97 -11.98 -4.15 2.52
CA VAL A 97 -12.85 -3.03 2.16
C VAL A 97 -13.00 -2.92 0.64
N ILE A 98 -11.90 -3.03 -0.13
CA ILE A 98 -11.95 -3.00 -1.61
C ILE A 98 -12.84 -4.12 -2.12
N LEU A 99 -12.55 -5.37 -1.77
CA LEU A 99 -13.30 -6.53 -2.24
C LEU A 99 -14.75 -6.51 -1.75
N GLY A 100 -14.97 -6.14 -0.49
CA GLY A 100 -16.30 -6.10 0.13
C GLY A 100 -17.19 -5.03 -0.51
N VAL A 101 -16.70 -3.80 -0.66
CA VAL A 101 -17.46 -2.71 -1.29
C VAL A 101 -17.73 -3.03 -2.76
N THR A 102 -16.73 -3.50 -3.51
CA THR A 102 -16.93 -3.90 -4.91
C THR A 102 -17.95 -5.03 -5.02
N ALA A 103 -17.85 -6.10 -4.22
CA ALA A 103 -18.82 -7.19 -4.25
C ALA A 103 -20.25 -6.76 -3.86
N LEU A 104 -20.39 -5.80 -2.95
CA LEU A 104 -21.70 -5.29 -2.53
C LEU A 104 -22.37 -4.40 -3.58
N LEU A 105 -21.59 -3.63 -4.34
CA LEU A 105 -22.11 -2.66 -5.32
C LEU A 105 -22.16 -3.22 -6.74
N ASP A 106 -21.13 -3.96 -7.15
CA ASP A 106 -21.01 -4.57 -8.48
C ASP A 106 -20.05 -5.78 -8.46
N VAL A 107 -20.63 -6.97 -8.31
CA VAL A 107 -19.88 -8.24 -8.31
C VAL A 107 -19.09 -8.45 -9.59
N SER A 108 -19.57 -7.96 -10.75
CA SER A 108 -18.88 -8.15 -12.03
C SER A 108 -17.55 -7.38 -12.08
N ALA A 109 -17.48 -6.24 -11.38
CA ALA A 109 -16.29 -5.40 -11.24
C ALA A 109 -15.21 -5.98 -10.29
N LEU A 110 -15.44 -7.13 -9.63
CA LEU A 110 -14.40 -7.79 -8.83
C LEU A 110 -13.16 -8.11 -9.66
N THR A 111 -13.34 -8.41 -10.95
CA THR A 111 -12.24 -8.70 -11.87
C THR A 111 -11.29 -7.51 -12.06
N ASP A 112 -11.81 -6.28 -11.95
CA ASP A 112 -11.01 -5.06 -12.04
C ASP A 112 -10.11 -4.86 -10.82
N THR A 113 -10.42 -5.50 -9.68
CA THR A 113 -9.65 -5.39 -8.43
C THR A 113 -8.51 -6.41 -8.31
N ILE A 114 -8.36 -7.33 -9.27
CA ILE A 114 -7.41 -8.45 -9.19
C ILE A 114 -5.96 -7.95 -9.09
N VAL A 115 -5.58 -6.96 -9.88
CA VAL A 115 -4.20 -6.44 -9.91
C VAL A 115 -3.83 -5.84 -8.56
N ASP A 116 -4.70 -5.01 -8.00
CA ASP A 116 -4.51 -4.39 -6.68
C ASP A 116 -4.49 -5.46 -5.58
N SER A 117 -5.36 -6.46 -5.68
CA SER A 117 -5.42 -7.58 -4.72
C SER A 117 -4.13 -8.39 -4.70
N ILE A 118 -3.61 -8.76 -5.87
CA ILE A 118 -2.33 -9.48 -5.99
C ILE A 118 -1.19 -8.65 -5.42
N ALA A 119 -1.13 -7.35 -5.73
CA ALA A 119 -0.11 -6.45 -5.19
C ALA A 119 -0.15 -6.43 -3.65
N ILE A 120 -1.33 -6.28 -3.05
CA ILE A 120 -1.49 -6.27 -1.59
C ILE A 120 -1.09 -7.62 -0.98
N VAL A 121 -1.50 -8.75 -1.57
CA VAL A 121 -1.15 -10.09 -1.06
C VAL A 121 0.36 -10.33 -1.09
N ILE A 122 1.03 -10.01 -2.21
CA ILE A 122 2.48 -10.12 -2.33
C ILE A 122 3.15 -9.23 -1.28
N TYR A 123 2.65 -8.00 -1.11
CA TYR A 123 3.20 -7.03 -0.18
C TYR A 123 3.11 -7.53 1.27
N VAL A 124 1.94 -8.02 1.69
CA VAL A 124 1.73 -8.62 3.02
C VAL A 124 2.63 -9.84 3.22
N ALA A 125 2.77 -10.72 2.22
CA ALA A 125 3.62 -11.89 2.32
C ALA A 125 5.11 -11.51 2.56
N LEU A 126 5.62 -10.51 1.84
CA LEU A 126 6.98 -10.01 2.02
C LEU A 126 7.20 -9.37 3.40
N ILE A 127 6.20 -8.65 3.92
CA ILE A 127 6.24 -8.09 5.28
C ILE A 127 6.37 -9.22 6.31
N ILE A 128 5.54 -10.25 6.20
CA ILE A 128 5.57 -11.40 7.10
C ILE A 128 6.93 -12.12 7.03
N LEU A 129 7.47 -12.35 5.83
CA LEU A 129 8.81 -12.93 5.66
C LEU A 129 9.90 -12.08 6.33
N GLY A 130 9.82 -10.76 6.22
CA GLY A 130 10.72 -9.83 6.90
C GLY A 130 10.68 -9.94 8.43
N THR A 131 9.55 -10.34 9.03
CA THR A 131 9.42 -10.52 10.48
C THR A 131 9.98 -11.86 10.99
N THR A 132 9.93 -12.91 10.17
CA THR A 132 10.26 -14.29 10.57
C THR A 132 11.74 -14.64 10.41
N MET A 133 12.47 -13.95 9.53
CA MET A 133 13.86 -14.28 9.20
C MET A 133 14.92 -13.84 10.23
N ASN A 134 14.57 -12.97 11.18
CA ASN A 134 15.46 -12.60 12.30
C ASN A 134 15.45 -13.63 13.45
N LYS A 135 15.30 -14.93 13.14
CA LYS A 135 15.35 -16.05 14.10
C LYS A 135 16.64 -16.88 14.00
N LYS A 136 17.70 -16.39 13.35
CA LYS A 136 19.03 -17.01 13.40
C LYS A 136 19.98 -16.17 14.25
#